data_AF-A0A2S9GKM7-F1
#
_entry.id   AF-A0A2S9GKM7-F1
#
_cell.length_a   1.000
_cell.length_b   1.000
_cell.length_c   1.000
_cell.angle_alpha   90.00
_cell.angle_beta   90.00
_cell.angle_gamma   90.00
#
_symmetry.space_group_name_H-M   'P 1'
#
loop_
_entity.id
_entity.type
_entity.pdbx_description
1 polymer ?
#
loop_
_entity_poly.entity_id
_entity_poly.type
_entity_poly.pdbx_seq_one_letter_code
_entity_poly.pdbx_strand_id
1 'polypeptide(L)'
;MGRLAAIRERGGTVVVVDPRRTPTARRATEWVPVRPGTDALLLFAILHTLAENGWVRRPSHLDGMVDGLDDVVALAAQFSPER
;
A
#
# COMPACT_ATOMS: atom_id res chain seq x y z
N MET A 1 -12.00 -4.16 23.18
CA MET A 1 -11.98 -4.07 21.71
C MET A 1 -10.55 -4.16 21.21
N GLY A 2 -10.25 -5.00 20.21
CA GLY A 2 -8.89 -5.10 19.63
C GLY A 2 -8.54 -3.88 18.76
N ARG A 3 -7.25 -3.61 18.51
CA ARG A 3 -6.77 -2.42 17.78
C ARG A 3 -7.45 -2.20 16.41
N LEU A 4 -7.75 -3.28 15.68
CA LEU A 4 -8.47 -3.22 14.39
C LEU A 4 -9.93 -2.81 14.55
N ALA A 5 -10.61 -3.30 15.59
CA ALA A 5 -11.99 -2.91 15.88
C ALA A 5 -12.07 -1.42 16.21
N ALA A 6 -11.13 -0.91 17.01
CA ALA A 6 -11.06 0.50 17.36
C ALA A 6 -10.85 1.42 16.14
N ILE A 7 -10.10 1.00 15.12
CA ILE A 7 -9.95 1.79 13.87
C ILE A 7 -11.30 1.90 13.15
N ARG A 8 -12.02 0.78 13.04
CA ARG A 8 -13.32 0.72 12.37
C ARG A 8 -14.42 1.46 13.13
N GLU A 9 -14.41 1.40 14.46
CA GLU A 9 -15.33 2.15 15.33
C GLU A 9 -15.18 3.67 15.15
N ARG A 10 -13.98 4.16 14.81
CA ARG A 10 -13.73 5.57 14.46
C ARG A 10 -14.01 5.90 13.00
N GLY A 11 -14.62 4.99 12.24
CA GLY A 11 -14.92 5.15 10.80
C GLY A 11 -13.72 4.93 9.88
N GLY A 12 -12.59 4.40 10.37
CA GLY A 12 -11.41 4.13 9.57
C GLY A 12 -11.51 2.82 8.77
N THR A 13 -10.80 2.76 7.64
CA THR A 13 -10.67 1.57 6.80
C THR A 13 -9.47 0.73 7.22
N VAL A 14 -9.65 -0.59 7.27
CA VAL A 14 -8.55 -1.55 7.47
C VAL A 14 -8.48 -2.44 6.22
N VAL A 15 -7.38 -2.35 5.48
CA VAL A 15 -7.07 -3.24 4.35
C VAL A 15 -6.06 -4.28 4.81
N VAL A 16 -6.31 -5.55 4.54
CA VAL A 16 -5.38 -6.65 4.81
C VAL A 16 -4.96 -7.30 3.50
N VAL A 17 -3.66 -7.23 3.21
CA VAL A 17 -3.02 -7.93 2.11
C VAL A 17 -2.46 -9.25 2.65
N ASP A 18 -3.06 -10.38 2.27
CA ASP A 18 -2.62 -11.71 2.72
C ASP A 18 -3.17 -12.77 1.74
N PRO A 19 -2.35 -13.69 1.19
CA PRO A 19 -2.85 -14.78 0.34
C PRO A 19 -3.90 -15.65 1.04
N ARG A 20 -3.88 -15.69 2.37
CA ARG A 20 -4.81 -16.49 3.19
C ARG A 20 -5.83 -15.58 3.85
N ARG A 21 -7.06 -16.09 3.94
CA ARG A 21 -8.14 -15.41 4.67
C ARG A 21 -8.04 -15.62 6.19
N THR A 22 -6.97 -15.09 6.77
CA THR A 22 -6.64 -15.18 8.21
C THR A 22 -7.72 -14.56 9.11
N PRO A 23 -7.74 -14.84 10.43
CA PRO A 23 -8.67 -14.18 11.36
C PRO A 23 -8.61 -12.66 11.31
N THR A 24 -7.42 -12.10 11.03
CA THR A 24 -7.22 -10.66 10.82
C THR A 24 -7.92 -10.18 9.54
N ALA A 25 -7.69 -10.87 8.41
CA ALA A 25 -8.36 -10.56 7.14
C ALA A 25 -9.90 -10.63 7.26
N ARG A 26 -10.44 -11.59 8.02
CA ARG A 26 -11.90 -11.70 8.25
C ARG A 26 -12.51 -10.53 9.02
N ARG A 27 -11.68 -9.79 9.78
CA ARG A 27 -12.12 -8.63 10.59
C ARG A 27 -11.83 -7.29 9.90
N ALA A 28 -11.09 -7.30 8.80
CA ALA A 28 -10.73 -6.14 8.02
C ALA A 28 -11.95 -5.58 7.27
N THR A 29 -11.85 -4.32 6.85
CA THR A 29 -12.82 -3.72 5.93
C THR A 29 -12.65 -4.31 4.54
N GLU A 30 -11.41 -4.49 4.12
CA GLU A 30 -11.05 -5.07 2.83
C GLU A 30 -9.97 -6.14 3.00
N TRP A 31 -10.07 -7.19 2.20
CA TRP A 31 -9.08 -8.25 2.11
C TRP A 31 -8.62 -8.38 0.67
N VAL A 32 -7.31 -8.22 0.46
CA VAL A 32 -6.65 -8.35 -0.84
C VAL A 32 -5.86 -9.67 -0.85
N PRO A 33 -6.34 -10.71 -1.56
CA PRO A 33 -5.66 -11.99 -1.66
C PRO A 33 -4.50 -11.92 -2.67
N VAL A 34 -3.38 -11.35 -2.25
CA VAL A 34 -2.16 -11.28 -3.08
C VAL A 34 -1.64 -12.70 -3.40
N ARG A 35 -1.01 -12.89 -4.56
CA ARG A 35 -0.32 -14.14 -4.88
C ARG A 35 0.90 -14.29 -3.94
N PRO A 36 1.18 -15.47 -3.37
CA PRO A 36 2.34 -15.65 -2.50
C PRO A 36 3.65 -15.23 -3.18
N GLY A 37 4.46 -14.42 -2.48
CA GLY A 37 5.75 -13.94 -2.96
C GLY A 37 5.70 -12.76 -3.93
N THR A 38 4.53 -12.13 -4.14
CA THR A 38 4.37 -11.00 -5.07
C THR A 38 4.10 -9.67 -4.39
N ASP A 39 4.35 -9.56 -3.09
CA ASP A 39 4.14 -8.34 -2.30
C ASP A 39 4.91 -7.14 -2.88
N ALA A 40 6.15 -7.36 -3.33
CA ALA A 40 6.95 -6.33 -3.98
C ALA A 40 6.28 -5.81 -5.27
N LEU A 41 5.72 -6.70 -6.09
CA LEU A 41 5.02 -6.32 -7.32
C LEU A 41 3.77 -5.48 -7.01
N LEU A 42 3.00 -5.86 -5.99
CA LEU A 42 1.86 -5.08 -5.53
C LEU A 42 2.29 -3.68 -5.04
N LEU A 43 3.38 -3.58 -4.27
CA LEU A 43 3.90 -2.30 -3.81
C LEU A 43 4.38 -1.41 -4.97
N PHE A 44 5.02 -1.99 -5.98
CA PHE A 44 5.40 -1.27 -7.20
C PHE A 44 4.17 -0.81 -7.98
N ALA A 45 3.12 -1.61 -8.07
CA ALA A 45 1.86 -1.21 -8.71
C ALA A 45 1.16 -0.07 -7.97
N ILE A 46 1.15 -0.10 -6.63
CA ILE A 46 0.65 1.02 -5.83
C ILE A 46 1.46 2.27 -6.12
N LEU A 47 2.80 2.17 -6.10
CA LEU A 47 3.67 3.33 -6.36
C LEU A 47 3.49 3.88 -7.78
N HIS A 48 3.36 3.01 -8.78
CA HIS A 48 3.02 3.38 -10.15
C HIS A 48 1.72 4.20 -10.19
N THR A 49 0.65 3.70 -9.58
CA THR A 49 -0.63 4.43 -9.50
C THR A 49 -0.49 5.77 -8.79
N LEU A 50 0.27 5.85 -7.69
CA LEU A 50 0.52 7.11 -7.00
C LEU A 50 1.26 8.11 -7.90
N ALA A 51 2.25 7.64 -8.67
CA ALA A 51 3.04 8.47 -9.57
C ALA A 51 2.20 8.99 -10.75
N GLU A 52 1.47 8.11 -11.44
CA GLU A 52 0.59 8.48 -12.56
C GLU A 52 -0.49 9.50 -12.15
N ASN A 53 -1.05 9.36 -10.94
CA ASN A 53 -2.04 10.31 -10.43
C ASN A 53 -1.42 11.59 -9.84
N GLY A 54 -0.09 11.74 -9.85
CA GLY A 54 0.60 12.89 -9.27
C GLY A 54 0.39 13.00 -7.76
N TRP A 55 0.26 11.88 -7.05
CA TRP A 55 0.03 11.80 -5.60
C TRP A 55 1.29 11.56 -4.78
N VAL A 56 2.44 11.35 -5.41
CA VAL A 56 3.74 11.35 -4.72
C VAL A 56 3.99 12.76 -4.16
N ARG A 57 4.05 12.89 -2.83
CA ARG A 57 4.25 14.17 -2.13
C ARG A 57 5.65 14.24 -1.51
N ARG A 58 6.22 15.44 -1.51
CA ARG A 58 7.52 15.76 -0.89
C ARG A 58 7.35 16.92 0.08
N PRO A 59 6.79 16.66 1.27
CA PRO A 59 6.59 17.72 2.25
C PRO A 59 7.94 18.12 2.86
N SER A 60 8.13 19.42 3.10
CA SER A 60 9.42 19.99 3.53
C SER A 60 9.97 19.45 4.85
N HIS A 61 9.11 18.95 5.75
CA HIS A 61 9.55 18.34 7.00
C HIS A 61 10.29 16.99 6.80
N LEU A 62 10.33 16.46 5.57
CA LEU A 62 11.07 15.26 5.19
C LEU A 62 12.34 15.57 4.38
N ASP A 63 12.66 16.85 4.17
CA ASP A 63 13.84 17.25 3.40
C ASP A 63 15.12 16.71 4.06
N GLY A 64 15.97 16.03 3.27
CA GLY A 64 17.18 15.36 3.75
C GLY A 64 16.95 14.07 4.54
N MET A 65 15.70 13.65 4.75
CA MET A 65 15.36 12.39 5.44
C MET A 65 14.99 11.25 4.47
N VAL A 66 14.76 11.57 3.20
CA VAL A 66 14.37 10.62 2.15
C VAL A 66 15.37 10.69 1.02
N ASP A 67 15.90 9.54 0.64
CA ASP A 67 16.83 9.36 -0.48
C ASP A 67 16.29 8.29 -1.45
N GLY A 68 16.66 8.38 -2.72
CA GLY A 68 16.28 7.41 -3.76
C GLY A 68 14.79 7.38 -4.15
N LEU A 69 13.99 8.38 -3.74
CA LEU A 69 12.56 8.43 -4.07
C LEU A 69 12.32 8.51 -5.59
N ASP A 70 13.10 9.32 -6.29
CA ASP A 70 13.00 9.44 -7.74
C ASP A 70 13.37 8.13 -8.44
N ASP A 71 14.40 7.43 -7.96
CA ASP A 71 14.85 6.18 -8.53
C ASP A 71 13.78 5.09 -8.40
N VAL A 72 13.18 4.94 -7.20
CA VAL A 72 12.13 3.92 -6.99
C VAL A 72 10.84 4.25 -7.76
N VAL A 73 10.50 5.53 -7.89
CA VAL A 73 9.36 5.97 -8.73
C VAL A 73 9.62 5.66 -10.21
N ALA A 74 10.84 5.90 -10.71
CA ALA A 74 11.22 5.56 -12.07
C ALA A 74 11.17 4.04 -12.32
N LEU A 75 11.64 3.23 -11.36
CA LEU A 75 11.54 1.77 -11.43
C LEU A 75 10.07 1.29 -11.48
N ALA A 76 9.17 1.95 -10.73
CA ALA A 76 7.75 1.63 -10.69
C ALA A 76 7.02 1.86 -12.01
N ALA A 77 7.57 2.64 -12.94
CA ALA A 77 6.94 2.92 -14.24
C ALA A 77 6.59 1.64 -15.04
N GLN A 78 7.33 0.55 -14.80
CA GLN A 78 7.13 -0.74 -15.48
C GLN A 78 6.07 -1.64 -14.83
N PHE A 79 5.40 -1.21 -13.76
CA PHE A 79 4.49 -2.05 -12.98
C PHE A 79 3.09 -1.45 -12.93
N SER A 80 2.41 -1.33 -14.07
CA SER A 80 1.01 -0.89 -14.06
C SER A 80 0.13 -1.92 -13.35
N PRO A 81 -0.98 -1.53 -12.69
CA PRO A 81 -1.85 -2.44 -11.94
C PRO A 81 -2.44 -3.59 -12.76
N GLU A 82 -2.55 -3.42 -14.08
CA GLU A 82 -3.12 -4.38 -15.01
C GLU A 82 -2.13 -5.48 -15.44
N ARG A 83 -0.83 -5.35 -15.10
CA ARG A 83 0.24 -6.27 -15.52
C ARG A 83 0.80 -7.13 -14.39
#